data_AF-A0A7S1RWT3-F1
#
_entry.id   AF-A0A7S1RWT3-F1
#
_cell.length_a   1.000
_cell.length_b   1.000
_cell.length_c   1.000
_cell.angle_alpha   90.00
_cell.angle_beta   90.00
_cell.angle_gamma   90.00
#
_symmetry.space_group_name_H-M   'P 1'
#
loop_
_entity.id
_entity.type
_entity.pdbx_description
1 polymer ?
#
loop_
_entity_poly.entity_id
_entity_poly.type
_entity_poly.pdbx_seq_one_letter_code
_entity_poly.pdbx_strand_id
1 'polypeptide(L)'
;ENFQHSYSILSSLSGWRPLDMRQNDDQPDLWEVASRIPQKGEAEFVVQRDYDDKQTLYPLKARPRDESVPVVGPDDGGSGKRWVVWGEPGEIVIFRLLVTEAGEFHVQVISDTMGTLTWKSPSGCGGTIYDLTGSLLDWKLGKASQLVADAGNPDIRRCRFKMSGKCKEEIQIIVNHDWSRRLYPEINGDPPGSGLTCGPDDKGTGRHWEVVGYPGQTFEVVLNLAAEDKRRLISCAPLETKSWVEGRTEWTDEEWEEWEAEWSSYGEAMAGGLYGGSSWPPGGQWPGGEKRQLAGGPSPAPAMHRRDPLADGLNPWTEERIDE
;
A
#
# COMPACT_ATOMS: atom_id res chain seq x y z
N GLU A 1 -27.04 -3.07 -18.47
CA GLU A 1 -25.88 -2.86 -19.37
C GLU A 1 -24.64 -3.05 -18.52
N ASN A 2 -23.75 -3.97 -18.89
CA ASN A 2 -22.49 -4.13 -18.18
C ASN A 2 -21.57 -2.99 -18.66
N PHE A 3 -21.18 -2.11 -17.74
CA PHE A 3 -20.23 -1.05 -18.06
C PHE A 3 -18.86 -1.69 -18.34
N GLN A 4 -18.24 -1.33 -19.46
CA GLN A 4 -16.93 -1.81 -19.83
C GLN A 4 -15.91 -0.70 -19.61
N HIS A 5 -14.93 -0.97 -18.74
CA HIS A 5 -13.85 -0.02 -18.46
C HIS A 5 -12.86 0.05 -19.63
N SER A 6 -12.26 1.23 -19.82
CA SER A 6 -11.10 1.41 -20.68
C SER A 6 -9.83 1.59 -19.84
N TYR A 7 -8.69 1.25 -20.42
CA TYR A 7 -7.40 1.36 -19.75
C TYR A 7 -6.39 2.07 -20.64
N SER A 8 -5.53 2.87 -20.02
CA SER A 8 -4.43 3.55 -20.69
C SER A 8 -3.16 3.51 -19.85
N ILE A 9 -2.00 3.57 -20.51
CA ILE A 9 -0.71 3.71 -19.84
C ILE A 9 -0.33 5.19 -19.82
N LEU A 10 0.01 5.72 -18.64
CA LEU A 10 0.70 7.00 -18.52
C LEU A 10 2.16 6.72 -18.26
N SER A 11 3.01 7.15 -19.18
CA SER A 11 4.43 6.84 -19.11
C SER A 11 5.29 8.04 -19.50
N SER A 12 6.52 8.08 -18.99
CA SER A 12 7.54 8.98 -19.52
C SER A 12 7.83 8.74 -21.01
N LEU A 13 7.48 7.57 -21.56
CA LEU A 13 7.59 7.25 -23.00
C LEU A 13 6.74 8.15 -23.90
N SER A 14 5.54 8.51 -23.45
CA SER A 14 4.60 9.37 -24.19
C SER A 14 4.65 10.83 -23.75
N GLY A 15 5.59 11.19 -22.87
CA GLY A 15 5.61 12.48 -22.20
C GLY A 15 4.44 12.66 -21.24
N TRP A 16 4.06 11.59 -20.53
CA TRP A 16 2.92 11.54 -19.61
C TRP A 16 1.56 11.80 -20.27
N ARG A 17 1.45 11.54 -21.57
CA ARG A 17 0.16 11.48 -22.27
C ARG A 17 -0.40 10.06 -22.18
N PRO A 18 -1.70 9.87 -21.94
CA PRO A 18 -2.31 8.54 -21.96
C PRO A 18 -2.05 7.84 -23.30
N LEU A 19 -1.65 6.57 -23.24
CA LEU A 19 -1.53 5.65 -24.35
C LEU A 19 -2.59 4.57 -24.21
N ASP A 20 -3.54 4.52 -25.12
CA ASP A 20 -4.68 3.61 -25.03
C ASP A 20 -4.24 2.16 -25.12
N MET A 21 -4.78 1.32 -24.24
CA MET A 21 -4.58 -0.12 -24.29
C MET A 21 -5.71 -0.75 -25.10
N ARG A 22 -5.35 -1.64 -26.02
CA ARG A 22 -6.30 -2.42 -26.81
C ARG A 22 -6.69 -3.66 -26.02
N GLN A 23 -7.98 -3.92 -25.89
CA GLN A 23 -8.47 -5.18 -25.34
C GLN A 23 -8.21 -6.31 -26.35
N ASN A 24 -7.72 -7.44 -25.86
CA ASN A 24 -7.45 -8.61 -26.68
C ASN A 24 -8.77 -9.28 -27.09
N ASP A 25 -8.91 -9.61 -28.38
CA ASP A 25 -10.15 -10.14 -28.94
C ASP A 25 -10.45 -11.59 -28.48
N ASP A 26 -9.41 -12.37 -28.18
CA ASP A 26 -9.53 -13.75 -27.70
C ASP A 26 -9.62 -13.84 -26.17
N GLN A 27 -9.10 -12.82 -25.48
CA GLN A 27 -9.07 -12.73 -24.01
C GLN A 27 -9.63 -11.37 -23.58
N PRO A 28 -10.95 -11.23 -23.36
CA PRO A 28 -11.57 -9.95 -23.04
C PRO A 28 -11.06 -9.35 -21.71
N ASP A 29 -10.48 -10.16 -20.83
CA ASP A 29 -9.91 -9.69 -19.57
C ASP A 29 -8.47 -9.16 -19.72
N LEU A 30 -7.91 -9.15 -20.94
CA LEU A 30 -6.54 -8.74 -21.23
C LEU A 30 -6.53 -7.45 -22.06
N TRP A 31 -5.76 -6.47 -21.61
CA TRP A 31 -5.48 -5.22 -22.32
C TRP A 31 -3.98 -5.11 -22.61
N GLU A 32 -3.62 -4.62 -23.79
CA GLU A 32 -2.24 -4.59 -24.26
C GLU A 32 -1.91 -3.27 -24.96
N VAL A 33 -0.67 -2.81 -24.80
CA VAL A 33 -0.09 -1.72 -25.62
C VAL A 33 1.42 -1.91 -25.75
N ALA A 34 1.96 -1.61 -26.92
CA ALA A 34 3.39 -1.67 -27.18
C ALA A 34 4.00 -0.27 -27.29
N SER A 35 5.24 -0.11 -26.84
CA SER A 35 6.02 1.12 -27.00
C SER A 35 7.50 0.80 -27.16
N ARG A 36 8.34 1.83 -27.29
CA ARG A 36 9.80 1.68 -27.43
C ARG A 36 10.53 2.31 -26.27
N ILE A 37 11.54 1.61 -25.74
CA ILE A 37 12.44 2.12 -24.71
C ILE A 37 13.17 3.37 -25.25
N PRO A 38 13.27 4.45 -24.46
CA PRO A 38 13.82 5.71 -24.95
C PRO A 38 15.36 5.64 -24.99
N GLN A 39 16.00 6.65 -25.55
CA GLN A 39 17.48 6.74 -25.63
C GLN A 39 18.18 6.66 -24.27
N LYS A 40 17.48 7.00 -23.18
CA LYS A 40 18.01 6.89 -21.81
C LYS A 40 18.07 5.44 -21.29
N GLY A 41 17.40 4.50 -21.95
CA GLY A 41 17.35 3.09 -21.55
C GLY A 41 16.38 2.78 -20.41
N GLU A 42 15.64 3.76 -19.89
CA GLU A 42 14.63 3.55 -18.84
C GLU A 42 13.42 4.47 -19.01
N ALA A 43 12.26 4.01 -18.53
CA ALA A 43 11.04 4.78 -18.45
C ALA A 43 10.21 4.41 -17.20
N GLU A 44 9.38 5.34 -16.76
CA GLU A 44 8.40 5.10 -15.70
C GLU A 44 6.99 4.98 -16.28
N PHE A 45 6.12 4.23 -15.63
CA PHE A 45 4.71 4.17 -16.01
C PHE A 45 3.75 3.88 -14.85
N VAL A 46 2.48 4.19 -15.08
CA VAL A 46 1.29 3.78 -14.31
C VAL A 46 0.18 3.39 -15.29
N VAL A 47 -0.86 2.73 -14.80
CA VAL A 47 -2.05 2.41 -15.61
C VAL A 47 -3.22 3.25 -15.10
N GLN A 48 -3.99 3.88 -15.98
CA GLN A 48 -5.21 4.60 -15.63
C GLN A 48 -6.44 3.87 -16.15
N ARG A 49 -7.47 3.78 -15.31
CA ARG A 49 -8.80 3.33 -15.70
C ARG A 49 -9.63 4.53 -16.13
N ASP A 50 -10.32 4.43 -17.26
CA ASP A 50 -11.26 5.42 -17.80
C ASP A 50 -10.69 6.85 -17.95
N TYR A 51 -9.36 6.99 -18.12
CA TYR A 51 -8.64 8.27 -18.15
C TYR A 51 -8.86 9.15 -16.91
N ASP A 52 -9.18 8.53 -15.77
CA ASP A 52 -9.38 9.21 -14.51
C ASP A 52 -8.11 9.11 -13.65
N ASP A 53 -7.53 10.27 -13.31
CA ASP A 53 -6.32 10.33 -12.48
C ASP A 53 -6.56 9.82 -11.05
N LYS A 54 -7.81 9.79 -10.61
CA LYS A 54 -8.25 9.19 -9.35
C LYS A 54 -8.51 7.70 -9.44
N GLN A 55 -8.30 7.08 -10.60
CA GLN A 55 -8.45 5.65 -10.82
C GLN A 55 -7.19 5.07 -11.42
N THR A 56 -6.07 5.34 -10.76
CA THR A 56 -4.74 4.92 -11.19
C THR A 56 -4.35 3.61 -10.50
N LEU A 57 -3.86 2.63 -11.26
CA LEU A 57 -3.13 1.48 -10.76
C LEU A 57 -1.63 1.81 -10.72
N TYR A 58 -0.99 1.48 -9.60
CA TYR A 58 0.41 1.82 -9.34
C TYR A 58 1.06 0.76 -8.43
N PRO A 59 2.40 0.72 -8.32
CA PRO A 59 3.04 -0.18 -7.38
C PRO A 59 2.98 0.33 -5.95
N LEU A 60 2.87 -0.57 -4.97
CA LEU A 60 2.87 -0.17 -3.55
C LEU A 60 4.13 0.63 -3.14
N LYS A 61 5.29 0.29 -3.73
CA LYS A 61 6.56 0.99 -3.51
C LYS A 61 6.94 1.76 -4.76
N ALA A 62 7.59 2.91 -4.61
CA ALA A 62 8.09 3.68 -5.74
C ALA A 62 9.21 2.94 -6.47
N ARG A 63 9.17 2.97 -7.82
CA ARG A 63 10.21 2.47 -8.72
C ARG A 63 10.65 1.01 -8.43
N PRO A 64 9.72 0.05 -8.28
CA PRO A 64 10.11 -1.33 -8.05
C PRO A 64 10.77 -1.90 -9.30
N ARG A 65 11.73 -2.80 -9.08
CA ARG A 65 12.35 -3.64 -10.13
C ARG A 65 12.10 -5.13 -9.93
N ASP A 66 11.45 -5.48 -8.83
CA ASP A 66 11.17 -6.84 -8.41
C ASP A 66 9.65 -7.07 -8.42
N GLU A 67 9.25 -8.30 -8.75
CA GLU A 67 7.85 -8.72 -8.93
C GLU A 67 7.08 -8.88 -7.61
N SER A 68 7.77 -8.92 -6.45
CA SER A 68 7.10 -9.05 -5.15
C SER A 68 6.35 -7.80 -4.71
N VAL A 69 6.53 -6.67 -5.40
CA VAL A 69 5.83 -5.42 -5.08
C VAL A 69 4.41 -5.48 -5.65
N PRO A 70 3.37 -5.42 -4.81
CA PRO A 70 2.02 -5.60 -5.29
C PRO A 70 1.52 -4.41 -6.11
N VAL A 71 0.58 -4.70 -7.02
CA VAL A 71 -0.25 -3.71 -7.70
C VAL A 71 -1.31 -3.22 -6.70
N VAL A 72 -1.49 -1.90 -6.62
CA VAL A 72 -2.52 -1.27 -5.80
C VAL A 72 -3.33 -0.27 -6.61
N GLY A 73 -4.48 0.14 -6.06
CA GLY A 73 -5.51 0.93 -6.76
C GLY A 73 -6.60 0.05 -7.39
N PRO A 74 -7.52 0.61 -8.20
CA PRO A 74 -7.47 1.96 -8.77
C PRO A 74 -7.93 3.03 -7.77
N ASP A 75 -7.04 3.99 -7.46
CA ASP A 75 -7.35 5.13 -6.61
C ASP A 75 -6.39 6.32 -6.88
N ASP A 76 -6.42 7.36 -6.02
CA ASP A 76 -5.61 8.59 -6.12
C ASP A 76 -4.32 8.56 -5.27
N GLY A 77 -4.01 7.45 -4.58
CA GLY A 77 -2.85 7.30 -3.68
C GLY A 77 -1.51 7.02 -4.39
N GLY A 78 -1.49 7.07 -5.73
CA GLY A 78 -0.34 6.72 -6.57
C GLY A 78 0.73 7.80 -6.72
N SER A 79 0.59 8.95 -6.05
CA SER A 79 1.52 10.07 -6.20
C SER A 79 2.98 9.65 -5.91
N GLY A 80 3.85 9.80 -6.92
CA GLY A 80 5.26 9.42 -6.85
C GLY A 80 5.55 7.91 -6.91
N LYS A 81 4.53 7.04 -6.97
CA LYS A 81 4.68 5.59 -7.06
C LYS A 81 4.45 5.15 -8.50
N ARG A 82 5.50 4.69 -9.17
CA ARG A 82 5.48 4.29 -10.58
C ARG A 82 6.35 3.07 -10.80
N TRP A 83 5.96 2.20 -11.73
CA TRP A 83 6.83 1.11 -12.19
C TRP A 83 7.95 1.67 -13.05
N VAL A 84 9.05 0.91 -13.15
CA VAL A 84 10.17 1.23 -14.04
C VAL A 84 10.32 0.10 -15.05
N VAL A 85 10.45 0.46 -16.31
CA VAL A 85 10.88 -0.43 -17.40
C VAL A 85 12.24 0.01 -17.91
N TRP A 86 13.07 -0.92 -18.34
CA TRP A 86 14.41 -0.66 -18.84
C TRP A 86 14.79 -1.64 -19.95
N GLY A 87 15.69 -1.21 -20.83
CA GLY A 87 16.11 -1.99 -21.98
C GLY A 87 17.08 -1.24 -22.88
N GLU A 88 17.42 -1.83 -24.01
CA GLU A 88 18.22 -1.18 -25.03
C GLU A 88 17.42 -0.05 -25.71
N PRO A 89 18.05 1.09 -26.06
CA PRO A 89 17.37 2.14 -26.82
C PRO A 89 16.67 1.62 -28.08
N GLY A 90 15.36 1.86 -28.19
CA GLY A 90 14.54 1.43 -29.31
C GLY A 90 13.97 0.01 -29.20
N GLU A 91 14.36 -0.76 -28.18
CA GLU A 91 13.75 -2.05 -27.83
C GLU A 91 12.24 -1.90 -27.66
N ILE A 92 11.48 -2.88 -28.16
CA ILE A 92 10.02 -2.90 -27.99
C ILE A 92 9.70 -3.45 -26.61
N VAL A 93 8.84 -2.75 -25.90
CA VAL A 93 8.27 -3.17 -24.63
C VAL A 93 6.76 -3.28 -24.77
N ILE A 94 6.20 -4.42 -24.37
CA ILE A 94 4.77 -4.70 -24.36
C ILE A 94 4.28 -4.60 -22.91
N PHE A 95 3.29 -3.75 -22.69
CA PHE A 95 2.58 -3.64 -21.41
C PHE A 95 1.29 -4.44 -21.51
N ARG A 96 1.05 -5.30 -20.53
CA ARG A 96 -0.22 -6.02 -20.39
C ARG A 96 -0.88 -5.70 -19.06
N LEU A 97 -2.19 -5.58 -19.08
CA LEU A 97 -3.04 -5.58 -17.89
C LEU A 97 -4.03 -6.72 -18.03
N LEU A 98 -4.04 -7.65 -17.07
CA LEU A 98 -5.11 -8.63 -16.92
C LEU A 98 -5.99 -8.22 -15.74
N VAL A 99 -7.30 -8.17 -15.93
CA VAL A 99 -8.29 -7.94 -14.87
C VAL A 99 -9.12 -9.21 -14.71
N THR A 100 -8.89 -9.97 -13.64
CA THR A 100 -9.57 -11.25 -13.45
C THR A 100 -11.05 -11.07 -13.10
N GLU A 101 -11.85 -12.11 -13.26
CA GLU A 101 -13.26 -12.13 -12.80
C GLU A 101 -13.40 -11.80 -11.30
N ALA A 102 -12.38 -12.11 -10.49
CA ALA A 102 -12.33 -11.80 -9.06
C ALA A 102 -11.94 -10.33 -8.77
N GLY A 103 -11.70 -9.51 -9.80
CA GLY A 103 -11.26 -8.13 -9.69
C GLY A 103 -9.79 -7.96 -9.31
N GLU A 104 -8.95 -8.99 -9.55
CA GLU A 104 -7.51 -8.90 -9.35
C GLU A 104 -6.83 -8.30 -10.58
N PHE A 105 -5.78 -7.52 -10.37
CA PHE A 105 -4.98 -6.90 -11.42
C PHE A 105 -3.64 -7.60 -11.55
N HIS A 106 -3.29 -8.05 -12.75
CA HIS A 106 -1.92 -8.42 -13.10
C HIS A 106 -1.37 -7.42 -14.12
N VAL A 107 -0.32 -6.70 -13.72
CA VAL A 107 0.41 -5.80 -14.62
C VAL A 107 1.65 -6.53 -15.09
N GLN A 108 1.81 -6.70 -16.39
CA GLN A 108 2.99 -7.34 -16.96
C GLN A 108 3.74 -6.40 -17.89
N VAL A 109 5.06 -6.57 -17.91
CA VAL A 109 5.97 -5.93 -18.86
C VAL A 109 6.76 -7.02 -19.53
N ILE A 110 6.75 -7.03 -20.87
CA ILE A 110 7.45 -8.01 -21.70
C ILE A 110 8.43 -7.28 -22.61
N SER A 111 9.70 -7.66 -22.55
CA SER A 111 10.76 -7.12 -23.41
C SER A 111 11.91 -8.11 -23.54
N ASP A 112 12.81 -7.93 -24.52
CA ASP A 112 13.98 -8.78 -24.70
C ASP A 112 14.94 -8.70 -23.50
N THR A 113 15.15 -7.50 -22.97
CA THR A 113 16.04 -7.25 -21.82
C THR A 113 15.45 -7.74 -20.50
N MET A 114 14.16 -7.53 -20.26
CA MET A 114 13.52 -7.83 -18.97
C MET A 114 12.91 -9.24 -18.92
N GLY A 115 12.76 -9.91 -20.06
CA GLY A 115 11.92 -11.10 -20.16
C GLY A 115 10.47 -10.73 -19.90
N THR A 116 9.79 -11.45 -19.00
CA THR A 116 8.43 -11.12 -18.55
C THR A 116 8.45 -10.84 -17.05
N LEU A 117 8.16 -9.61 -16.65
CA LEU A 117 7.91 -9.26 -15.26
C LEU A 117 6.41 -9.17 -15.01
N THR A 118 5.92 -9.77 -13.92
CA THR A 118 4.51 -9.72 -13.54
C THR A 118 4.32 -9.23 -12.11
N TRP A 119 3.65 -8.10 -11.93
CA TRP A 119 3.17 -7.64 -10.63
C TRP A 119 1.70 -8.00 -10.46
N LYS A 120 1.31 -8.41 -9.26
CA LYS A 120 -0.06 -8.83 -8.94
C LYS A 120 -0.65 -8.01 -7.81
N SER A 121 -1.94 -7.71 -7.88
CA SER A 121 -2.67 -7.21 -6.71
C SER A 121 -2.86 -8.31 -5.67
N PRO A 122 -2.98 -7.98 -4.38
CA PRO A 122 -3.37 -8.95 -3.37
C PRO A 122 -4.78 -9.51 -3.64
N SER A 123 -4.94 -10.82 -3.47
CA SER A 123 -6.21 -11.50 -3.74
C SER A 123 -7.34 -11.05 -2.83
N GLY A 124 -8.56 -10.91 -3.40
CA GLY A 124 -9.77 -10.52 -2.66
C GLY A 124 -9.76 -9.08 -2.14
N CYS A 125 -8.82 -8.24 -2.60
CA CYS A 125 -8.59 -6.92 -2.02
C CYS A 125 -8.89 -5.76 -2.96
N GLY A 126 -9.22 -6.02 -4.23
CA GLY A 126 -9.34 -4.99 -5.26
C GLY A 126 -8.14 -4.04 -5.27
N GLY A 127 -6.92 -4.56 -5.05
CA GLY A 127 -5.70 -3.75 -4.99
C GLY A 127 -5.54 -2.87 -3.73
N THR A 128 -6.25 -3.14 -2.64
CA THR A 128 -6.09 -2.37 -1.38
C THR A 128 -5.36 -3.16 -0.30
N ILE A 129 -4.32 -2.56 0.28
CA ILE A 129 -3.54 -3.10 1.38
C ILE A 129 -3.81 -2.27 2.63
N TYR A 130 -4.00 -2.94 3.76
CA TYR A 130 -4.25 -2.33 5.05
C TYR A 130 -3.14 -2.76 6.02
N ASP A 131 -2.54 -1.79 6.69
CA ASP A 131 -1.47 -2.02 7.66
C ASP A 131 -1.84 -1.43 9.02
N LEU A 132 -1.73 -2.25 10.06
CA LEU A 132 -1.85 -1.84 11.44
C LEU A 132 -0.58 -1.11 11.85
N THR A 133 -0.68 0.17 12.19
CA THR A 133 0.44 0.93 12.78
C THR A 133 0.06 1.37 14.18
N GLY A 134 1.06 1.78 14.96
CA GLY A 134 0.81 2.20 16.33
C GLY A 134 2.06 2.28 17.18
N SER A 135 1.87 2.55 18.47
CA SER A 135 2.96 2.55 19.46
C SER A 135 3.67 1.19 19.54
N LEU A 136 2.97 0.09 19.25
CA LEU A 136 3.53 -1.27 19.26
C LEU A 136 4.55 -1.55 18.15
N LEU A 137 4.59 -0.71 17.10
CA LEU A 137 5.52 -0.82 15.97
C LEU A 137 6.39 0.42 15.80
N ASP A 138 6.51 1.27 16.83
CA ASP A 138 7.12 2.60 16.73
C ASP A 138 6.59 3.43 15.55
N TRP A 139 5.31 3.27 15.21
CA TRP A 139 4.69 3.90 14.04
C TRP A 139 5.38 3.57 12.70
N LYS A 140 6.03 2.42 12.58
CA LYS A 140 6.65 1.92 11.33
C LYS A 140 5.70 0.98 10.59
N LEU A 141 5.82 0.96 9.26
CA LEU A 141 5.09 0.03 8.38
C LEU A 141 5.99 -1.14 7.99
N GLY A 142 5.46 -2.36 7.92
CA GLY A 142 6.22 -3.54 7.53
C GLY A 142 5.36 -4.79 7.35
N LYS A 143 5.98 -5.92 7.01
CA LYS A 143 5.22 -7.16 6.77
C LYS A 143 4.43 -7.64 8.00
N ALA A 144 4.94 -7.37 9.20
CA ALA A 144 4.26 -7.72 10.45
C ALA A 144 3.01 -6.86 10.74
N SER A 145 2.86 -5.68 10.11
CA SER A 145 1.68 -4.82 10.28
C SER A 145 0.50 -5.21 9.41
N GLN A 146 0.70 -6.01 8.35
CA GLN A 146 -0.32 -6.18 7.33
C GLN A 146 -1.55 -6.92 7.87
N LEU A 147 -2.75 -6.37 7.63
CA LEU A 147 -4.00 -7.05 7.89
C LEU A 147 -4.26 -8.04 6.75
N VAL A 148 -4.24 -9.33 7.08
CA VAL A 148 -4.41 -10.43 6.13
C VAL A 148 -5.88 -10.76 5.97
N ALA A 149 -6.33 -10.97 4.73
CA ALA A 149 -7.70 -11.38 4.44
C ALA A 149 -8.03 -12.74 5.07
N ASP A 150 -9.23 -12.85 5.62
CA ASP A 150 -9.75 -14.10 6.16
C ASP A 150 -10.08 -15.05 5.01
N ALA A 151 -9.66 -16.31 5.12
CA ALA A 151 -9.82 -17.31 4.05
C ALA A 151 -11.30 -17.61 3.74
N GLY A 152 -12.21 -17.43 4.70
CA GLY A 152 -13.64 -17.63 4.52
C GLY A 152 -14.39 -16.38 4.09
N ASN A 153 -13.80 -15.19 4.26
CA ASN A 153 -14.43 -13.93 3.90
C ASN A 153 -13.38 -12.83 3.59
N PRO A 154 -13.15 -12.49 2.30
CA PRO A 154 -12.13 -11.52 1.92
C PRO A 154 -12.40 -10.09 2.42
N ASP A 155 -13.64 -9.77 2.79
CA ASP A 155 -14.01 -8.48 3.38
C ASP A 155 -13.56 -8.36 4.85
N ILE A 156 -13.24 -9.48 5.49
CA ILE A 156 -12.70 -9.51 6.85
C ILE A 156 -11.20 -9.63 6.77
N ARG A 157 -10.49 -8.75 7.49
CA ARG A 157 -9.04 -8.78 7.59
C ARG A 157 -8.59 -8.77 9.02
N ARG A 158 -7.54 -9.53 9.32
CA ARG A 158 -7.06 -9.74 10.68
C ARG A 158 -5.58 -9.41 10.80
N CYS A 159 -5.22 -8.76 11.90
CA CYS A 159 -3.85 -8.62 12.35
C CYS A 159 -3.80 -8.95 13.84
N ARG A 160 -2.74 -9.63 14.28
CA ARG A 160 -2.54 -9.99 15.68
C ARG A 160 -1.33 -9.29 16.22
N PHE A 161 -1.41 -8.84 17.46
CA PHE A 161 -0.27 -8.27 18.15
C PHE A 161 -0.27 -8.65 19.63
N LYS A 162 0.92 -8.60 20.25
CA LYS A 162 1.08 -8.74 21.69
C LYS A 162 1.17 -7.36 22.32
N MET A 163 0.41 -7.16 23.40
CA MET A 163 0.47 -5.96 24.23
C MET A 163 1.86 -5.79 24.85
N SER A 164 2.43 -4.59 24.80
CA SER A 164 3.73 -4.32 25.43
C SER A 164 3.62 -4.21 26.96
N GLY A 165 4.76 -4.03 27.63
CA GLY A 165 4.82 -3.76 29.09
C GLY A 165 4.12 -2.46 29.53
N LYS A 166 3.67 -1.61 28.61
CA LYS A 166 2.92 -0.38 28.92
C LYS A 166 1.43 -0.62 29.20
N CYS A 167 0.93 -1.84 28.96
CA CYS A 167 -0.48 -2.23 29.12
C CYS A 167 -1.48 -1.42 28.26
N LYS A 168 -0.96 -0.60 27.35
CA LYS A 168 -1.70 0.35 26.55
C LYS A 168 -0.98 0.56 25.23
N GLU A 169 -1.70 0.37 24.13
CA GLU A 169 -1.23 0.67 22.78
C GLU A 169 -2.17 1.64 22.07
N GLU A 170 -1.58 2.52 21.28
CA GLU A 170 -2.26 3.38 20.33
C GLU A 170 -2.17 2.75 18.95
N ILE A 171 -3.28 2.65 18.22
CA ILE A 171 -3.28 2.07 16.87
C ILE A 171 -4.01 2.93 15.84
N GLN A 172 -3.60 2.79 14.57
CA GLN A 172 -4.26 3.28 13.36
C GLN A 172 -4.16 2.23 12.25
N ILE A 173 -4.97 2.35 11.19
CA ILE A 173 -4.81 1.52 9.99
C ILE A 173 -4.42 2.41 8.82
N ILE A 174 -3.28 2.13 8.19
CA ILE A 174 -2.79 2.84 7.00
C ILE A 174 -3.22 2.07 5.75
N VAL A 175 -3.67 2.79 4.73
CA VAL A 175 -4.10 2.23 3.44
C VAL A 175 -2.99 2.42 2.41
N ASN A 176 -2.64 1.37 1.68
CA ASN A 176 -1.67 1.38 0.56
C ASN A 176 -0.31 2.04 0.88
N HIS A 177 0.18 1.87 2.11
CA HIS A 177 1.39 2.53 2.63
C HIS A 177 1.38 4.06 2.42
N ASP A 178 0.21 4.69 2.49
CA ASP A 178 0.05 6.13 2.35
C ASP A 178 -0.47 6.73 3.65
N TRP A 179 0.40 7.46 4.35
CA TRP A 179 0.03 8.15 5.59
C TRP A 179 -1.07 9.21 5.35
N SER A 180 -1.26 9.72 4.15
CA SER A 180 -2.40 10.61 3.86
C SER A 180 -3.73 9.86 3.76
N ARG A 181 -3.72 8.52 3.84
CA ARG A 181 -4.90 7.67 3.75
C ARG A 181 -4.91 6.69 4.92
N ARG A 182 -5.48 7.12 6.04
CA ARG A 182 -5.57 6.30 7.25
C ARG A 182 -6.99 6.23 7.79
N LEU A 183 -7.32 5.11 8.40
CA LEU A 183 -8.52 4.93 9.22
C LEU A 183 -8.17 5.29 10.68
N TYR A 184 -9.07 5.99 11.34
CA TYR A 184 -8.90 6.51 12.70
C TYR A 184 -10.26 6.69 13.41
N PRO A 185 -10.31 6.81 14.75
CA PRO A 185 -11.56 7.07 15.45
C PRO A 185 -12.01 8.53 15.32
N GLU A 186 -13.32 8.75 15.42
CA GLU A 186 -13.90 10.09 15.55
C GLU A 186 -13.34 10.85 16.77
N ILE A 187 -13.23 10.17 17.93
CA ILE A 187 -12.69 10.71 19.18
C ILE A 187 -11.35 10.04 19.47
N ASN A 188 -10.30 10.83 19.69
CA ASN A 188 -8.98 10.29 20.00
C ASN A 188 -8.99 9.51 21.32
N GLY A 189 -8.42 8.31 21.32
CA GLY A 189 -8.34 7.43 22.48
C GLY A 189 -9.55 6.51 22.65
N ASP A 190 -10.57 6.57 21.78
CA ASP A 190 -11.68 5.63 21.83
C ASP A 190 -11.19 4.20 21.55
N PRO A 191 -11.72 3.18 22.26
CA PRO A 191 -11.40 1.80 21.93
C PRO A 191 -11.99 1.40 20.57
N PRO A 192 -11.33 0.51 19.81
CA PRO A 192 -11.87 0.00 18.56
C PRO A 192 -13.27 -0.62 18.76
N GLY A 193 -14.23 -0.27 17.90
CA GLY A 193 -15.61 -0.76 17.99
C GLY A 193 -16.60 0.14 18.75
N SER A 194 -16.12 1.14 19.49
CA SER A 194 -16.98 2.00 20.33
C SER A 194 -17.51 3.24 19.61
N GLY A 195 -16.64 3.94 18.88
CA GLY A 195 -16.93 5.17 18.12
C GLY A 195 -17.05 4.93 16.61
N LEU A 196 -17.36 6.01 15.87
CA LEU A 196 -17.35 5.96 14.41
C LEU A 196 -15.91 5.85 13.89
N THR A 197 -15.71 4.97 12.89
CA THR A 197 -14.48 4.95 12.10
C THR A 197 -14.53 6.04 11.02
N CYS A 198 -13.51 6.89 10.98
CA CYS A 198 -13.31 7.95 9.99
C CYS A 198 -12.23 7.58 8.97
N GLY A 199 -12.13 8.36 7.89
CA GLY A 199 -11.19 8.12 6.78
C GLY A 199 -11.71 7.14 5.71
N PRO A 200 -10.83 6.66 4.80
CA PRO A 200 -9.39 6.94 4.75
C PRO A 200 -9.09 8.36 4.23
N ASP A 201 -8.48 9.21 5.07
CA ASP A 201 -8.04 10.57 4.72
C ASP A 201 -6.87 11.02 5.59
N ASP A 202 -6.40 12.26 5.40
CA ASP A 202 -5.23 12.84 6.05
C ASP A 202 -5.55 13.52 7.41
N LYS A 203 -6.83 13.56 7.79
CA LYS A 203 -7.31 14.23 9.01
C LYS A 203 -7.16 13.36 10.26
N GLY A 204 -6.67 12.14 10.12
CA GLY A 204 -6.40 11.23 11.22
C GLY A 204 -5.14 11.54 12.03
N THR A 205 -4.39 12.60 11.71
CA THR A 205 -3.18 12.96 12.47
C THR A 205 -3.52 13.24 13.94
N GLY A 206 -2.88 12.51 14.86
CA GLY A 206 -3.13 12.62 16.30
C GLY A 206 -4.46 12.00 16.77
N ARG A 207 -5.09 11.15 15.95
CA ARG A 207 -6.31 10.40 16.30
C ARG A 207 -6.06 8.91 16.24
N HIS A 208 -5.83 8.27 17.38
CA HIS A 208 -5.58 6.84 17.48
C HIS A 208 -6.69 6.16 18.28
N TRP A 209 -6.94 4.89 17.98
CA TRP A 209 -7.67 4.06 18.93
C TRP A 209 -6.74 3.66 20.06
N GLU A 210 -7.31 3.48 21.25
CA GLU A 210 -6.58 2.98 22.42
C GLU A 210 -6.99 1.54 22.72
N VAL A 211 -5.99 0.66 22.85
CA VAL A 211 -6.19 -0.73 23.27
C VAL A 211 -5.49 -0.93 24.60
N VAL A 212 -6.22 -1.36 25.61
CA VAL A 212 -5.71 -1.62 26.96
C VAL A 212 -5.78 -3.12 27.26
N GLY A 213 -4.72 -3.66 27.84
CA GLY A 213 -4.61 -5.09 28.16
C GLY A 213 -3.40 -5.42 29.03
N TYR A 214 -3.20 -6.69 29.33
CA TYR A 214 -2.04 -7.14 30.13
C TYR A 214 -0.77 -7.22 29.29
N PRO A 215 0.41 -6.98 29.87
CA PRO A 215 1.67 -7.26 29.20
C PRO A 215 1.70 -8.69 28.64
N GLY A 216 2.05 -8.83 27.36
CA GLY A 216 2.08 -10.13 26.67
C GLY A 216 0.71 -10.65 26.20
N GLN A 217 -0.41 -10.05 26.60
CA GLN A 217 -1.74 -10.45 26.12
C GLN A 217 -1.82 -10.27 24.61
N THR A 218 -2.32 -11.30 23.91
CA THR A 218 -2.48 -11.24 22.46
C THR A 218 -3.85 -10.72 22.09
N PHE A 219 -3.88 -9.69 21.26
CA PHE A 219 -5.07 -9.09 20.68
C PHE A 219 -5.17 -9.41 19.19
N GLU A 220 -6.40 -9.49 18.70
CA GLU A 220 -6.70 -9.54 17.28
C GLU A 220 -7.49 -8.29 16.89
N VAL A 221 -6.93 -7.54 15.94
CA VAL A 221 -7.61 -6.43 15.26
C VAL A 221 -8.30 -7.01 14.03
N VAL A 222 -9.59 -6.71 13.91
CA VAL A 222 -10.42 -7.13 12.78
C VAL A 222 -10.94 -5.90 12.05
N LEU A 223 -10.64 -5.79 10.76
CA LEU A 223 -11.22 -4.82 9.83
C LEU A 223 -12.28 -5.54 8.98
N ASN A 224 -13.54 -5.16 9.12
CA ASN A 224 -14.68 -5.75 8.40
C ASN A 224 -15.24 -4.75 7.37
N LEU A 225 -14.77 -4.85 6.14
CA LEU A 225 -15.13 -3.96 5.03
C LEU A 225 -16.61 -4.08 4.62
N ALA A 226 -17.26 -5.19 4.94
CA ALA A 226 -18.69 -5.42 4.70
C ALA A 226 -19.60 -4.90 5.82
N ALA A 227 -19.04 -4.28 6.87
CA ALA A 227 -19.84 -3.76 7.97
C ALA A 227 -20.71 -2.56 7.53
N GLU A 228 -22.04 -2.69 7.62
CA GLU A 228 -22.98 -1.59 7.38
C GLU A 228 -22.83 -0.47 8.43
N ASP A 229 -22.58 -0.86 9.69
CA ASP A 229 -22.32 0.06 10.78
C ASP A 229 -20.82 0.38 10.83
N LYS A 230 -20.45 1.65 10.59
CA LYS A 230 -19.06 2.13 10.64
C LYS A 230 -18.40 1.96 12.01
N ARG A 231 -19.17 1.77 13.08
CA ARG A 231 -18.61 1.41 14.41
C ARG A 231 -18.07 -0.02 14.42
N ARG A 232 -18.63 -0.91 13.59
CA ARG A 232 -18.21 -2.30 13.45
C ARG A 232 -17.21 -2.52 12.31
N LEU A 233 -16.79 -1.45 11.64
CA LEU A 233 -15.74 -1.51 10.61
C LEU A 233 -14.43 -2.01 11.22
N ILE A 234 -14.10 -1.58 12.44
CA ILE A 234 -12.88 -2.02 13.15
C ILE A 234 -13.27 -2.47 14.54
N SER A 235 -12.76 -3.63 14.95
CA SER A 235 -12.85 -4.14 16.30
C SER A 235 -11.50 -4.68 16.76
N CYS A 236 -11.29 -4.73 18.07
CA CYS A 236 -10.10 -5.31 18.67
C CYS A 236 -10.52 -6.07 19.93
N ALA A 237 -10.12 -7.34 20.02
CA ALA A 237 -10.47 -8.19 21.14
C ALA A 237 -9.29 -9.06 21.55
N PRO A 238 -9.16 -9.41 22.84
CA PRO A 238 -8.17 -10.39 23.28
C PRO A 238 -8.51 -11.78 22.71
N LEU A 239 -7.51 -12.50 22.20
CA LEU A 239 -7.70 -13.85 21.67
C LEU A 239 -7.94 -14.89 22.77
N GLU A 240 -7.30 -14.69 23.92
CA GLU A 240 -7.49 -15.51 25.10
C GLU A 240 -8.18 -14.68 26.18
N THR A 241 -9.41 -15.05 26.48
CA THR A 241 -10.08 -14.58 27.69
C THR A 241 -9.55 -15.41 28.86
N LYS A 242 -8.34 -15.10 29.35
CA LYS A 242 -7.99 -15.55 30.70
C LYS A 242 -9.03 -14.91 31.63
N SER A 243 -9.88 -15.74 32.23
CA SER A 243 -10.84 -15.27 33.21
C SER A 243 -10.07 -14.51 34.28
N TRP A 244 -10.37 -13.23 34.42
CA TRP A 244 -9.84 -12.44 35.51
C TRP A 244 -10.14 -13.17 36.82
N VAL A 245 -9.11 -13.47 37.60
CA VAL A 245 -9.34 -13.82 39.00
C VAL A 245 -9.69 -12.49 39.67
N GLU A 246 -10.99 -12.21 39.81
CA GLU A 246 -11.48 -11.03 40.52
C GLU A 246 -10.74 -10.88 41.85
N GLY A 247 -10.04 -9.76 42.04
CA GLY A 247 -9.28 -9.45 43.25
C GLY A 247 -7.75 -9.41 43.12
N ARG A 248 -7.17 -9.72 41.95
CA ARG A 248 -5.71 -9.65 41.75
C ARG A 248 -5.30 -8.30 41.15
N THR A 249 -4.93 -7.33 41.98
CA THR A 249 -4.48 -5.99 41.54
C THR A 249 -2.98 -5.90 41.27
N GLU A 250 -2.22 -6.91 41.67
CA GLU A 250 -0.75 -6.91 41.60
C GLU A 250 -0.26 -8.24 41.00
N TRP A 251 0.69 -8.15 40.08
CA TRP A 251 1.46 -9.30 39.61
C TRP A 251 2.37 -9.75 40.75
N THR A 252 2.52 -11.06 40.93
CA THR A 252 3.52 -11.57 41.86
C THR A 252 4.92 -11.33 41.32
N ASP A 253 5.91 -11.21 42.19
CA ASP A 253 7.32 -11.05 41.78
C ASP A 253 7.75 -12.20 40.85
N GLU A 254 7.29 -13.43 41.11
CA GLU A 254 7.52 -14.60 40.23
C GLU A 254 6.92 -14.42 38.82
N GLU A 255 5.70 -13.89 38.71
CA GLU A 255 5.07 -13.62 37.41
C GLU A 255 5.79 -12.49 36.65
N TRP A 256 6.32 -11.49 37.38
CA TRP A 256 7.18 -10.45 36.80
C TRP A 256 8.50 -11.03 36.31
N GLU A 257 9.15 -11.90 37.10
CA GLU A 257 10.41 -12.55 36.73
C GLU A 257 10.23 -13.50 35.53
N GLU A 258 9.16 -14.29 35.50
CA GLU A 258 8.82 -15.13 34.34
C GLU A 258 8.58 -14.29 33.08
N TRP A 259 7.88 -13.16 33.23
CA TRP A 259 7.61 -12.24 32.12
C TRP A 259 8.90 -11.56 31.61
N GLU A 260 9.75 -11.06 32.51
CA GLU A 260 11.04 -10.46 32.15
C GLU A 260 11.98 -11.48 31.48
N ALA A 261 11.97 -12.74 31.94
CA ALA A 261 12.74 -13.81 31.34
C ALA A 261 12.24 -14.18 29.93
N GLU A 262 10.92 -14.30 29.74
CA GLU A 262 10.32 -14.56 28.41
C GLU A 262 10.64 -13.42 27.43
N TRP A 263 10.49 -12.16 27.86
CA TRP A 263 10.73 -10.99 27.01
C TRP A 263 12.20 -10.74 26.67
N SER A 264 13.12 -11.02 27.60
CA SER A 264 14.55 -10.94 27.32
C SER A 264 14.93 -11.89 26.19
N SER A 265 14.36 -13.11 26.18
CA SER A 265 14.59 -14.08 25.10
C SER A 265 13.99 -13.63 23.75
N TYR A 266 12.83 -12.97 23.77
CA TYR A 266 12.17 -12.51 22.55
C TYR A 266 12.85 -11.28 21.94
N GLY A 267 13.35 -10.36 22.78
CA GLY A 267 14.17 -9.23 22.37
C GLY A 267 15.45 -9.68 21.67
N GLU A 268 16.10 -10.72 22.19
CA GLU A 268 17.28 -11.35 21.55
C GLU A 268 16.93 -12.02 20.22
N ALA A 269 15.78 -12.70 20.11
CA ALA A 269 15.34 -13.32 18.85
C ALA A 269 14.99 -12.30 17.75
N MET A 270 14.33 -11.20 18.10
CA MET A 270 14.02 -10.11 17.17
C MET A 270 15.27 -9.33 16.77
N ALA A 271 16.21 -9.10 17.69
CA ALA A 271 17.50 -8.50 17.39
C ALA A 271 18.34 -9.41 16.47
N GLY A 272 18.33 -10.73 16.71
CA GLY A 272 19.02 -11.72 15.87
C GLY A 272 18.53 -11.76 14.42
N GLY A 273 17.24 -11.48 14.18
CA GLY A 273 16.65 -11.40 12.84
C GLY A 273 16.94 -10.10 12.09
N LEU A 274 17.26 -9.01 12.79
CA LEU A 274 17.45 -7.67 12.19
C LEU A 274 18.92 -7.32 11.89
N TYR A 275 19.89 -8.01 12.50
CA TYR A 275 21.32 -7.73 12.31
C TYR A 275 22.04 -8.67 11.31
N GLY A 276 21.30 -9.42 10.50
CA GLY A 276 21.82 -10.18 9.37
C GLY A 276 22.20 -9.30 8.17
N GLY A 277 23.32 -8.58 8.28
CA GLY A 277 24.03 -8.00 7.14
C GLY A 277 23.74 -6.53 6.85
N SER A 278 24.53 -5.63 7.45
CA SER A 278 25.17 -4.46 6.81
C SER A 278 25.90 -3.67 7.89
N SER A 279 27.24 -3.72 7.89
CA SER A 279 28.06 -2.86 8.74
C SER A 279 27.95 -1.41 8.25
N TRP A 280 27.49 -0.51 9.09
CA TRP A 280 27.58 0.93 8.85
C TRP A 280 29.01 1.42 9.18
N PRO A 281 29.61 2.30 8.35
CA PRO A 281 30.89 2.91 8.68
C PRO A 281 30.72 3.94 9.82
N PRO A 282 31.68 4.05 10.74
CA PRO A 282 31.63 5.03 11.81
C PRO A 282 32.01 6.42 11.27
N GLY A 283 31.11 7.40 11.35
CA GLY A 283 31.46 8.81 11.10
C GLY A 283 30.46 9.71 10.35
N GLY A 284 29.17 9.38 10.29
CA GLY A 284 28.16 10.21 9.60
C GLY A 284 27.59 11.34 10.46
N GLN A 285 28.08 12.56 10.27
CA GLN A 285 27.47 13.81 10.73
C GLN A 285 26.08 14.01 10.08
N TRP A 286 25.09 14.38 10.88
CA TRP A 286 23.74 14.76 10.43
C TRP A 286 23.80 16.06 9.59
N PRO A 287 23.33 16.08 8.33
CA PRO A 287 23.12 17.32 7.60
C PRO A 287 21.65 17.72 7.70
N GLY A 288 21.35 18.91 8.22
CA GLY A 288 20.00 19.48 8.08
C GLY A 288 19.51 20.38 9.21
N GLY A 289 20.38 21.25 9.72
CA GLY A 289 19.98 22.34 10.62
C GLY A 289 20.26 23.70 9.98
N GLU A 290 19.61 24.03 8.87
CA GLU A 290 19.66 25.38 8.30
C GLU A 290 18.28 26.06 8.39
N LYS A 291 18.25 27.13 9.17
CA LYS A 291 17.16 28.11 9.23
C LYS A 291 17.06 28.82 7.88
N ARG A 292 16.01 28.56 7.10
CA ARG A 292 15.65 29.41 5.95
C ARG A 292 14.83 30.61 6.43
N GLN A 293 15.34 31.79 6.12
CA GLN A 293 14.64 33.06 6.19
C GLN A 293 13.47 33.07 5.18
N LEU A 294 12.31 33.53 5.64
CA LEU A 294 11.11 33.75 4.83
C LEU A 294 11.25 35.05 4.04
N ALA A 295 11.32 34.95 2.71
CA ALA A 295 11.03 36.03 1.78
C ALA A 295 10.54 35.46 0.44
N GLY A 296 9.36 35.86 -0.01
CA GLY A 296 8.87 35.56 -1.36
C GLY A 296 7.35 35.44 -1.44
N GLY A 297 6.71 36.45 -2.04
CA GLY A 297 5.25 36.53 -2.25
C GLY A 297 4.70 35.56 -3.30
N PRO A 298 3.37 35.63 -3.55
CA PRO A 298 2.66 34.62 -4.33
C PRO A 298 3.00 34.70 -5.83
N SER A 299 3.55 33.61 -6.37
CA SER A 299 3.57 33.36 -7.82
C SER A 299 2.21 32.82 -8.27
N PRO A 300 1.62 33.33 -9.37
CA PRO A 300 0.37 32.82 -9.90
C PRO A 300 0.58 31.45 -10.56
N ALA A 301 -0.35 30.54 -10.32
CA ALA A 301 -0.39 29.22 -10.95
C ALA A 301 -0.57 29.36 -12.48
N PRO A 302 0.13 28.56 -13.31
CA PRO A 302 -0.12 28.55 -14.74
C PRO A 302 -1.48 27.91 -15.02
N ALA A 303 -2.32 28.62 -15.76
CA ALA A 303 -3.59 28.12 -16.27
C ALA A 303 -3.35 26.89 -17.16
N MET A 304 -3.86 25.73 -16.73
CA MET A 304 -4.02 24.56 -17.58
C MET A 304 -5.06 24.87 -18.65
N HIS A 305 -4.60 25.23 -19.84
CA HIS A 305 -5.43 25.24 -21.03
C HIS A 305 -5.86 23.80 -21.35
N ARG A 306 -7.15 23.50 -21.21
CA ARG A 306 -7.79 22.39 -21.92
C ARG A 306 -7.57 22.64 -23.41
N ARG A 307 -6.65 21.88 -24.02
CA ARG A 307 -6.59 21.71 -25.47
C ARG A 307 -7.40 20.47 -25.81
N ASP A 308 -8.29 20.62 -26.78
CA ASP A 308 -9.03 19.51 -27.37
C ASP A 308 -8.07 18.41 -27.83
N PRO A 309 -8.43 17.12 -27.69
CA PRO A 309 -7.61 16.03 -28.18
C PRO A 309 -7.55 16.11 -29.71
N LEU A 310 -6.38 16.44 -30.24
CA LEU A 310 -6.05 16.13 -31.62
C LEU A 310 -6.09 14.61 -31.75
N ALA A 311 -6.97 14.13 -32.62
CA ALA A 311 -6.99 12.76 -33.11
C ALA A 311 -5.71 12.50 -33.93
N ASP A 312 -4.58 12.41 -33.26
CA ASP A 312 -3.36 11.85 -33.84
C ASP A 312 -3.56 10.34 -33.85
N GLY A 313 -3.65 9.80 -35.06
CA GLY A 313 -3.90 8.39 -35.33
C GLY A 313 -3.04 7.48 -34.46
N LEU A 314 -3.66 6.38 -34.03
CA LEU A 314 -2.98 5.22 -33.47
C LEU A 314 -1.69 4.97 -34.25
N ASN A 315 -0.60 4.79 -33.51
CA ASN A 315 0.69 4.51 -34.10
C ASN A 315 0.56 3.24 -34.97
N PRO A 316 0.72 3.29 -36.31
CA PRO A 316 0.42 2.15 -37.19
C PRO A 316 1.26 0.91 -36.87
N TRP A 317 2.37 1.10 -36.16
CA TRP A 317 3.24 0.03 -35.65
C TRP A 317 2.62 -0.85 -34.56
N THR A 318 1.53 -0.42 -33.91
CA THR A 318 0.88 -1.22 -32.87
C THR A 318 0.08 -2.38 -33.47
N GLU A 319 -0.38 -2.27 -34.72
CA GLU A 319 -1.22 -3.29 -35.37
C GLU A 319 -0.41 -4.47 -35.91
N GLU A 320 0.74 -4.24 -36.57
CA GLU A 320 1.50 -5.31 -37.24
C GLU A 320 2.14 -6.35 -36.30
N ARG A 321 2.21 -6.10 -34.99
CA ARG A 321 2.95 -6.97 -34.04
C ARG A 321 2.16 -7.53 -32.87
N ILE A 322 0.94 -7.08 -32.63
CA ILE A 322 0.05 -7.79 -31.68
C ILE A 322 -0.35 -9.16 -32.26
N ASP A 323 -0.36 -9.28 -33.60
CA ASP A 323 -0.74 -10.50 -34.31
C ASP A 323 0.43 -11.49 -34.53
N GLU A 324 1.67 -11.12 -34.17
CA GLU A 324 2.89 -11.99 -34.24
C GLU A 324 3.21 -12.63 -32.88
#